data_AF-A0A7W0Q1R8-F1
#
_entry.id   AF-A0A7W0Q1R8-F1
#
_cell.length_a   1.000
_cell.length_b   1.000
_cell.length_c   1.000
_cell.angle_alpha   90.00
_cell.angle_beta   90.00
_cell.angle_gamma   90.00
#
_symmetry.space_group_name_H-M   'P 1'
#
loop_
_entity.id
_entity.type
_entity.pdbx_description
1 polymer ?
#
loop_
_entity_poly.entity_id
_entity_poly.type
_entity_poly.pdbx_seq_one_letter_code
_entity_poly.pdbx_strand_id
1 'polypeptide(L)'
;MSDYRQEEREDAVDWAARSREAEEEYNLSQLRGYEPVHPEPGWRSVARKLWVPIAFLGALFWKFKAAVFVVFKFKFVGTALSGLVSIAAYALLWSWWFAVGLVVLLFVHEMGHVLEARRQGLPVSAPMFIPFLGALITLKQLPDDVWREARVALAGPIVGTLGACVFWAIGAATDRDFFTAMAYVGFFLNLFNLLPIVPLDGGRAVAALHPAFWLVGLAALVVLMIVAPNPILILVLIIGGMELWNRWRHRGSEEAKAYYTISRGQRLAVAVV
;
A
#
# COMPACT_ATOMS: atom_id res chain seq x y z
N MET A 1 24.18 44.74 71.41
CA MET A 1 22.82 44.73 70.81
C MET A 1 22.51 46.11 70.20
N SER A 2 23.45 46.64 69.40
CA SER A 2 23.36 47.97 68.75
C SER A 2 23.71 47.89 67.25
N ASP A 3 24.63 46.99 66.87
CA ASP A 3 25.02 46.78 65.47
C ASP A 3 23.91 46.20 64.57
N TYR A 4 23.19 45.18 65.04
CA TYR A 4 22.15 44.52 64.25
C TYR A 4 21.04 45.45 63.73
N ARG A 5 20.79 46.59 64.41
CA ARG A 5 19.72 47.53 64.05
C ARG A 5 20.18 48.57 63.01
N GLN A 6 21.48 48.75 62.81
CA GLN A 6 22.01 49.63 61.77
C GLN A 6 22.08 48.90 60.43
N GLU A 7 22.49 47.63 60.42
CA GLU A 7 22.56 46.80 59.21
C GLU A 7 21.19 46.65 58.53
N GLU A 8 20.12 46.33 59.29
CA GLU A 8 18.74 46.26 58.75
C GLU A 8 18.24 47.59 58.18
N ARG A 9 18.71 48.73 58.70
CA ARG A 9 18.32 50.05 58.16
C ARG A 9 19.04 50.36 56.86
N GLU A 10 20.32 50.02 56.75
CA GLU A 10 21.09 50.22 55.52
C GLU A 10 20.57 49.32 54.40
N ASP A 11 20.26 48.05 54.70
CA ASP A 11 19.68 47.11 53.74
C ASP A 11 18.28 47.55 53.25
N ALA A 12 17.44 48.10 54.15
CA ALA A 12 16.12 48.59 53.79
C ALA A 12 16.17 49.86 52.91
N VAL A 13 17.18 50.71 53.13
CA VAL A 13 17.39 51.92 52.31
C VAL A 13 17.94 51.55 50.93
N ASP A 14 18.87 50.59 50.86
CA ASP A 14 19.40 50.04 49.61
C ASP A 14 18.29 49.36 48.77
N TRP A 15 17.41 48.59 49.41
CA TRP A 15 16.25 47.98 48.74
C TRP A 15 15.27 49.02 48.18
N ALA A 16 14.96 50.07 48.94
CA ALA A 16 14.02 51.10 48.51
C ALA A 16 14.58 52.03 47.42
N ALA A 17 15.91 52.15 47.33
CA ALA A 17 16.60 52.85 46.25
C ALA A 17 16.60 51.98 44.97
N ARG A 18 17.01 50.71 45.09
CA ARG A 18 17.00 49.76 43.96
C ARG A 18 15.61 49.52 43.39
N SER A 19 14.57 49.49 44.21
CA SER A 19 13.20 49.32 43.74
C SER A 19 12.71 50.51 42.92
N ARG A 20 13.12 51.73 43.30
CA ARG A 20 12.77 52.96 42.56
C ARG A 20 13.56 53.08 41.26
N GLU A 21 14.84 52.73 41.27
CA GLU A 21 15.64 52.63 40.04
C GLU A 21 15.07 51.57 39.10
N ALA A 22 14.62 50.42 39.61
CA ALA A 22 13.97 49.39 38.81
C ALA A 22 12.60 49.84 38.24
N GLU A 23 11.81 50.63 38.99
CA GLU A 23 10.55 51.21 38.48
C GLU A 23 10.78 52.35 37.46
N GLU A 24 11.89 53.08 37.54
CA GLU A 24 12.29 54.08 36.55
C GLU A 24 12.93 53.46 35.29
N GLU A 25 13.75 52.41 35.46
CA GLU A 25 14.42 51.69 34.38
C GLU A 25 13.45 50.77 33.62
N TYR A 26 12.54 50.11 34.34
CA TYR A 26 11.39 49.42 33.75
C TYR A 26 10.15 50.29 33.86
N ASN A 27 9.85 51.04 32.81
CA ASN A 27 8.59 51.77 32.69
C ASN A 27 7.40 50.78 32.63
N LEU A 28 6.93 50.33 33.80
CA LEU A 28 5.84 49.36 33.99
C LEU A 28 4.51 49.80 33.36
N SER A 29 4.40 51.07 32.97
CA SER A 29 3.27 51.59 32.19
C SER A 29 3.22 51.01 30.77
N GLN A 30 4.35 50.60 30.19
CA GLN A 30 4.38 49.93 28.87
C GLN A 30 3.84 48.50 28.92
N LEU A 31 3.84 47.85 30.09
CA LEU A 31 3.33 46.48 30.25
C LEU A 31 1.80 46.43 30.47
N ARG A 32 1.14 47.58 30.66
CA ARG A 32 -0.33 47.65 30.79
C ARG A 32 -1.10 47.46 29.48
N GLY A 33 -0.40 47.30 28.35
CA GLY A 33 -1.00 47.04 27.04
C GLY A 33 -1.03 45.56 26.64
N TYR A 34 -0.71 44.63 27.55
CA TYR A 34 -0.75 43.20 27.23
C TYR A 34 -2.19 42.67 27.27
N GLU A 35 -2.86 42.65 26.13
CA GLU A 35 -4.01 41.77 25.91
C GLU A 35 -3.50 40.36 25.60
N PRO A 36 -3.97 39.30 26.30
CA PRO A 36 -3.63 37.93 25.94
C PRO A 36 -4.04 37.65 24.49
N VAL A 37 -3.17 36.99 23.71
CA VAL A 37 -3.55 36.52 22.37
C VAL A 37 -4.71 35.54 22.53
N HIS A 38 -5.92 35.96 22.20
CA HIS A 38 -7.09 35.08 22.12
C HIS A 38 -6.99 34.27 20.82
N PRO A 39 -6.69 32.95 20.84
CA PRO A 39 -6.80 32.16 19.62
C PRO A 39 -8.28 32.03 19.29
N GLU A 40 -8.78 32.74 18.28
CA GLU A 40 -10.14 32.46 17.81
C GLU A 40 -10.20 31.04 17.25
N PRO A 41 -10.95 30.09 17.85
CA PRO A 41 -11.26 28.84 17.20
C PRO A 41 -12.45 29.11 16.27
N GLY A 42 -12.24 29.98 15.28
CA GLY A 42 -13.22 30.17 14.24
C GLY A 42 -13.34 28.86 13.47
N TRP A 43 -14.53 28.25 13.41
CA TRP A 43 -14.81 27.11 12.54
C TRP A 43 -14.32 27.36 11.10
N ARG A 44 -14.22 28.63 10.68
CA ARG A 44 -13.64 29.11 9.43
C ARG A 44 -12.12 28.91 9.32
N SER A 45 -11.35 28.98 10.40
CA SER A 45 -9.89 28.75 10.41
C SER A 45 -9.58 27.25 10.30
N VAL A 46 -10.35 26.41 10.99
CA VAL A 46 -10.32 24.95 10.84
C VAL A 46 -10.78 24.54 9.44
N ALA A 47 -11.91 25.08 8.97
CA ALA A 47 -12.40 24.83 7.62
C ALA A 47 -11.39 25.27 6.56
N ARG A 48 -10.70 26.41 6.73
CA ARG A 48 -9.65 26.88 5.81
C ARG A 48 -8.41 25.99 5.86
N LYS A 49 -7.97 25.55 7.05
CA LYS A 49 -6.86 24.59 7.19
C LYS A 49 -7.15 23.24 6.54
N LEU A 50 -8.42 22.81 6.50
CA LEU A 50 -8.86 21.59 5.81
C LEU A 50 -9.10 21.81 4.32
N TRP A 51 -9.65 22.96 3.92
CA TRP A 51 -9.96 23.28 2.51
C TRP A 51 -8.74 23.66 1.70
N VAL A 52 -7.72 24.29 2.29
CA VAL A 52 -6.52 24.72 1.55
C VAL A 52 -5.78 23.54 0.91
N PRO A 53 -5.52 22.41 1.62
CA PRO A 53 -4.96 21.20 1.00
C PRO A 53 -5.86 20.61 -0.09
N ILE A 54 -7.17 20.58 0.12
CA ILE A 54 -8.15 20.03 -0.83
C ILE A 54 -8.21 20.89 -2.10
N ALA A 55 -8.27 22.21 -1.95
CA ALA A 55 -8.27 23.16 -3.04
C ALA A 55 -6.94 23.15 -3.79
N PHE A 56 -5.81 22.99 -3.07
CA PHE A 56 -4.50 22.84 -3.69
C PHE A 56 -4.40 21.57 -4.52
N LEU A 57 -4.83 20.42 -3.97
CA LEU A 57 -4.89 19.15 -4.70
C LEU A 57 -5.86 19.22 -5.89
N GLY A 58 -7.01 19.89 -5.73
CA GLY A 58 -7.98 20.11 -6.80
C GLY A 58 -7.44 21.02 -7.91
N ALA A 59 -6.71 22.08 -7.56
CA ALA A 59 -6.06 22.97 -8.51
C ALA A 59 -4.90 22.28 -9.24
N LEU A 60 -4.13 21.45 -8.53
CA LEU A 60 -3.08 20.61 -9.11
C LEU A 60 -3.69 19.62 -10.10
N PHE A 61 -4.75 18.91 -9.70
CA PHE A 61 -5.49 18.02 -10.59
C PHE A 61 -6.02 18.77 -11.81
N TRP A 62 -6.64 19.94 -11.64
CA TRP A 62 -7.18 20.72 -12.76
C TRP A 62 -6.11 21.20 -13.74
N LYS A 63 -4.95 21.63 -13.22
CA LYS A 63 -3.79 22.07 -14.03
C LYS A 63 -3.19 20.91 -14.83
N PHE A 64 -3.16 19.72 -14.24
CA PHE A 64 -2.56 18.53 -14.87
C PHE A 64 -3.60 17.55 -15.45
N LYS A 65 -4.90 17.88 -15.47
CA LYS A 65 -5.97 16.96 -15.88
C LYS A 65 -5.77 16.42 -17.29
N ALA A 66 -5.24 17.25 -18.21
CA ALA A 66 -4.94 16.84 -19.57
C ALA A 66 -3.74 15.87 -19.62
N ALA A 67 -2.70 16.10 -18.82
CA ALA A 67 -1.58 15.18 -18.70
C ALA A 67 -2.02 13.86 -18.07
N VAL A 68 -2.82 13.90 -17.00
CA VAL A 68 -3.46 12.73 -16.39
C VAL A 68 -4.28 11.97 -17.45
N PHE A 69 -5.13 12.66 -18.20
CA PHE A 69 -5.96 12.05 -19.23
C PHE A 69 -5.15 11.45 -20.40
N VAL A 70 -4.06 12.10 -20.82
CA VAL A 70 -3.14 11.60 -21.85
C VAL A 70 -2.35 10.38 -21.35
N VAL A 71 -1.90 10.39 -20.10
CA VAL A 71 -1.26 9.24 -19.44
C VAL A 71 -2.19 8.03 -19.42
N PHE A 72 -3.48 8.23 -19.10
CA PHE A 72 -4.48 7.15 -19.12
C PHE A 72 -4.89 6.73 -20.54
N LYS A 73 -4.67 7.57 -21.55
CA LYS A 73 -4.96 7.26 -22.96
C LYS A 73 -3.92 6.33 -23.57
N PHE A 74 -2.66 6.40 -23.14
CA PHE A 74 -1.60 5.49 -23.58
C PHE A 74 -1.36 4.41 -22.52
N LYS A 75 -1.86 3.20 -22.79
CA LYS A 75 -1.81 2.06 -21.85
C LYS A 75 -0.42 1.78 -21.26
N PHE A 76 0.65 2.04 -22.02
CA PHE A 76 2.03 1.86 -21.58
C PHE A 76 2.54 3.01 -20.67
N VAL A 77 2.04 4.24 -20.89
CA VAL A 77 2.40 5.40 -20.07
C VAL A 77 1.78 5.28 -18.69
N GLY A 78 0.57 4.75 -18.57
CA GLY A 78 -0.06 4.44 -17.29
C GLY A 78 0.74 3.43 -16.45
N THR A 79 1.21 2.34 -17.06
CA THR A 79 2.06 1.34 -16.38
C THR A 79 3.39 1.94 -15.94
N ALA A 80 4.08 2.66 -16.82
CA ALA A 80 5.35 3.29 -16.49
C ALA A 80 5.21 4.33 -15.37
N LEU A 81 4.20 5.20 -15.44
CA LEU A 81 3.96 6.22 -14.42
C LEU A 81 3.59 5.60 -13.07
N SER A 82 2.67 4.63 -13.05
CA SER A 82 2.30 3.95 -11.81
C SER A 82 3.48 3.18 -11.20
N GLY A 83 4.33 2.59 -12.04
CA GLY A 83 5.60 1.98 -11.63
C GLY A 83 6.53 3.00 -10.99
N LEU A 84 6.77 4.15 -11.62
CA LEU A 84 7.62 5.22 -11.07
C LEU A 84 7.09 5.78 -9.75
N VAL A 85 5.77 5.98 -9.64
CA VAL A 85 5.12 6.42 -8.39
C VAL A 85 5.31 5.36 -7.30
N SER A 86 5.20 4.08 -7.64
CA SER A 86 5.42 2.98 -6.69
C SER A 86 6.88 2.89 -6.27
N ILE A 87 7.84 3.04 -7.20
CA ILE A 87 9.28 3.11 -6.87
C ILE A 87 9.52 4.27 -5.91
N ALA A 88 9.01 5.47 -6.20
CA ALA A 88 9.16 6.63 -5.34
C ALA A 88 8.59 6.38 -3.94
N ALA A 89 7.39 5.81 -3.85
CA ALA A 89 6.75 5.50 -2.56
C ALA A 89 7.52 4.45 -1.76
N TYR A 90 7.98 3.36 -2.40
CA TYR A 90 8.79 2.34 -1.75
C TYR A 90 10.17 2.89 -1.32
N ALA A 91 10.75 3.79 -2.10
CA ALA A 91 12.02 4.45 -1.78
C ALA A 91 11.93 5.40 -0.58
N LEU A 92 10.72 5.75 -0.10
CA LEU A 92 10.55 6.48 1.17
C LEU A 92 10.76 5.59 2.39
N LEU A 93 10.55 4.28 2.26
CA LEU A 93 10.66 3.30 3.35
C LEU A 93 11.94 2.46 3.25
N TRP A 94 12.43 2.25 2.03
CA TRP A 94 13.58 1.40 1.72
C TRP A 94 14.54 2.09 0.76
N SER A 95 15.63 1.42 0.38
CA SER A 95 16.57 1.97 -0.61
C SER A 95 15.93 2.09 -1.99
N TRP A 96 16.36 3.08 -2.77
CA TRP A 96 15.92 3.25 -4.16
C TRP A 96 16.15 1.99 -5.01
N TRP A 97 17.29 1.33 -4.84
CA TRP A 97 17.61 0.09 -5.56
C TRP A 97 16.67 -1.05 -5.20
N PHE A 98 16.32 -1.19 -3.92
CA PHE A 98 15.32 -2.16 -3.48
C PHE A 98 13.95 -1.87 -4.09
N ALA A 99 13.51 -0.61 -4.08
CA ALA A 99 12.24 -0.20 -4.68
C ALA A 99 12.16 -0.53 -6.18
N VAL A 100 13.23 -0.25 -6.93
CA VAL A 100 13.34 -0.61 -8.34
C VAL A 100 13.28 -2.13 -8.52
N GLY A 101 14.07 -2.88 -7.76
CA GLY A 101 14.09 -4.35 -7.83
C GLY A 101 12.71 -4.96 -7.53
N LEU A 102 12.02 -4.46 -6.51
CA LEU A 102 10.69 -4.92 -6.13
C LEU A 102 9.66 -4.67 -7.24
N VAL A 103 9.66 -3.48 -7.84
CA VAL A 103 8.75 -3.15 -8.95
C VAL A 103 9.06 -3.99 -10.19
N VAL A 104 10.33 -4.29 -10.46
CA VAL A 104 10.72 -5.23 -11.53
C VAL A 104 10.17 -6.63 -11.27
N LEU A 105 10.31 -7.16 -10.06
CA LEU A 105 9.77 -8.49 -9.71
C LEU A 105 8.24 -8.53 -9.85
N LEU A 106 7.55 -7.52 -9.33
CA LEU A 106 6.09 -7.37 -9.50
C LEU A 106 5.72 -7.30 -10.98
N PHE A 107 6.45 -6.52 -11.78
CA PHE A 107 6.19 -6.42 -13.21
C PHE A 107 6.32 -7.77 -13.92
N VAL A 108 7.42 -8.50 -13.66
CA VAL A 108 7.67 -9.81 -14.28
C VAL A 108 6.58 -10.81 -13.89
N HIS A 109 6.15 -10.80 -12.63
CA HIS A 109 5.03 -11.59 -12.15
C HIS A 109 3.73 -11.26 -12.91
N GLU A 110 3.33 -9.98 -12.98
CA GLU A 110 2.12 -9.56 -13.71
C GLU A 110 2.19 -9.90 -15.21
N MET A 111 3.38 -9.84 -15.80
CA MET A 111 3.57 -10.24 -17.20
C MET A 111 3.28 -11.71 -17.44
N GLY A 112 3.46 -12.58 -16.44
CA GLY A 112 3.01 -13.97 -16.51
C GLY A 112 1.51 -14.08 -16.75
N HIS A 113 0.71 -13.39 -15.94
CA HIS A 113 -0.75 -13.38 -16.11
C HIS A 113 -1.17 -12.78 -17.45
N VAL A 114 -0.56 -11.66 -17.86
CA VAL A 114 -0.89 -11.00 -19.14
C VAL A 114 -0.55 -11.89 -20.32
N LEU A 115 0.57 -12.59 -20.28
CA LEU A 115 1.01 -13.47 -21.36
C LEU A 115 0.02 -14.63 -21.53
N GLU A 116 -0.35 -15.30 -20.44
CA GLU A 116 -1.29 -16.42 -20.50
C GLU A 116 -2.71 -15.95 -20.85
N ALA A 117 -3.17 -14.81 -20.30
CA ALA A 117 -4.46 -14.24 -20.66
C ALA A 117 -4.54 -13.93 -22.17
N ARG A 118 -3.50 -13.30 -22.73
CA ARG A 118 -3.43 -13.01 -24.18
C ARG A 118 -3.34 -14.27 -25.02
N ARG A 119 -2.57 -15.27 -24.58
CA ARG A 119 -2.48 -16.58 -25.25
C ARG A 119 -3.84 -17.27 -25.32
N GLN A 120 -4.68 -17.07 -24.31
CA GLN A 120 -6.06 -17.54 -24.28
C GLN A 120 -7.07 -16.61 -24.98
N GLY A 121 -6.62 -15.53 -25.63
CA GLY A 121 -7.48 -14.58 -26.33
C GLY A 121 -8.28 -13.64 -25.41
N LEU A 122 -7.96 -13.60 -24.11
CA LEU A 122 -8.69 -12.77 -23.15
C LEU A 122 -8.25 -11.30 -23.26
N PRO A 123 -9.20 -10.34 -23.30
CA PRO A 123 -8.90 -8.92 -23.32
C PRO A 123 -8.40 -8.45 -21.95
N VAL A 124 -7.07 -8.31 -21.81
CA VAL A 124 -6.39 -7.89 -20.58
C VAL A 124 -5.87 -6.46 -20.66
N SER A 125 -5.94 -5.72 -19.55
CA SER A 125 -5.33 -4.39 -19.42
C SER A 125 -3.79 -4.46 -19.35
N ALA A 126 -3.14 -3.30 -19.41
CA ALA A 126 -1.76 -3.22 -18.98
C ALA A 126 -1.70 -3.29 -17.44
N PRO A 127 -0.59 -3.77 -16.83
CA PRO A 127 -0.42 -3.77 -15.38
C PRO A 127 -0.47 -2.36 -14.81
N MET A 128 -1.08 -2.23 -13.65
CA MET A 128 -1.10 -0.99 -12.88
C MET A 128 -0.49 -1.25 -11.50
N PHE A 129 0.49 -0.45 -11.12
CA PHE A 129 1.11 -0.57 -9.80
C PHE A 129 0.39 0.33 -8.80
N ILE A 130 0.11 -0.23 -7.62
CA ILE A 130 -0.43 0.51 -6.49
C ILE A 130 0.60 0.48 -5.37
N PRO A 131 1.13 1.64 -4.94
CA PRO A 131 2.07 1.71 -3.83
C PRO A 131 1.57 0.94 -2.61
N PHE A 132 2.44 0.15 -2.00
CA PHE A 132 2.18 -0.68 -0.81
C PHE A 132 1.16 -1.81 -0.96
N LEU A 133 0.45 -1.89 -2.09
CA LEU A 133 -0.52 -2.95 -2.37
C LEU A 133 0.03 -3.99 -3.36
N GLY A 134 0.87 -3.56 -4.31
CA GLY A 134 1.46 -4.44 -5.31
C GLY A 134 1.16 -3.96 -6.73
N ALA A 135 0.87 -4.90 -7.62
CA ALA A 135 0.43 -4.62 -8.98
C ALA A 135 -0.87 -5.39 -9.26
N LEU A 136 -1.62 -4.93 -10.25
CA LEU A 136 -2.83 -5.61 -10.68
C LEU A 136 -3.10 -5.41 -12.16
N ILE A 137 -3.72 -6.42 -12.75
CA ILE A 137 -4.28 -6.40 -14.09
C ILE A 137 -5.80 -6.54 -14.04
N THR A 138 -6.48 -5.94 -15.00
CA THR A 138 -7.94 -6.06 -15.16
C THR A 138 -8.24 -6.90 -16.39
N LEU A 139 -8.97 -8.00 -16.18
CA LEU A 139 -9.58 -8.77 -17.26
C LEU A 139 -10.92 -8.12 -17.61
N LYS A 140 -11.12 -7.77 -18.89
CA LYS A 140 -12.40 -7.21 -19.35
C LYS A 140 -13.48 -8.27 -19.55
N GLN A 141 -13.06 -9.53 -19.63
CA GLN A 141 -13.92 -10.69 -19.75
C GLN A 141 -13.36 -11.77 -18.82
N LEU A 142 -14.22 -12.36 -18.00
CA LEU A 142 -13.81 -13.49 -17.16
C LEU A 142 -13.52 -14.72 -18.04
N PRO A 143 -12.62 -15.61 -17.62
CA PRO A 143 -12.42 -16.90 -18.28
C PRO A 143 -13.73 -17.70 -18.37
N ASP A 144 -13.88 -18.49 -19.44
CA ASP A 144 -15.09 -19.29 -19.66
C ASP A 144 -15.17 -20.53 -18.74
N ASP A 145 -14.03 -20.99 -18.21
CA ASP A 145 -13.94 -22.13 -17.30
C ASP A 145 -12.85 -21.90 -16.22
N VAL A 146 -12.94 -22.67 -15.14
CA VAL A 146 -12.02 -22.55 -14.00
C VAL A 146 -10.60 -23.01 -14.35
N TRP A 147 -10.44 -23.89 -15.34
CA TRP A 147 -9.12 -24.37 -15.77
C TRP A 147 -8.32 -23.26 -16.46
N ARG A 148 -8.99 -22.44 -17.28
CA ARG A 148 -8.46 -21.24 -17.92
C ARG A 148 -8.12 -20.19 -16.88
N GLU A 149 -8.99 -19.96 -15.89
CA GLU A 149 -8.70 -19.08 -14.77
C GLU A 149 -7.46 -19.55 -13.99
N ALA A 150 -7.38 -20.83 -13.65
CA ALA A 150 -6.25 -21.38 -12.91
C ALA A 150 -4.93 -21.27 -13.68
N ARG A 151 -4.93 -21.51 -15.00
CA ARG A 151 -3.73 -21.29 -15.83
C ARG A 151 -3.27 -19.84 -15.82
N VAL A 152 -4.20 -18.89 -15.98
CA VAL A 152 -3.86 -17.46 -15.90
C VAL A 152 -3.30 -17.13 -14.52
N ALA A 153 -3.93 -17.62 -13.44
CA ALA A 153 -3.49 -17.39 -12.07
C ALA A 153 -2.09 -17.98 -11.80
N LEU A 154 -1.80 -19.20 -12.24
CA LEU A 154 -0.49 -19.84 -12.03
C LEU A 154 0.62 -19.25 -12.90
N ALA A 155 0.28 -18.65 -14.06
CA ALA A 155 1.28 -18.07 -14.95
C ALA A 155 2.09 -16.94 -14.29
N GLY A 156 1.48 -16.16 -13.40
CA GLY A 156 2.17 -15.09 -12.65
C GLY A 156 3.28 -15.64 -11.75
N PRO A 157 2.96 -16.51 -10.77
CA PRO A 157 3.95 -17.17 -9.92
C PRO A 157 5.03 -17.92 -10.71
N ILE A 158 4.69 -18.60 -11.81
CA ILE A 158 5.67 -19.32 -12.64
C ILE A 158 6.66 -18.33 -13.27
N VAL A 159 6.18 -17.31 -13.98
CA VAL A 159 7.06 -16.34 -14.66
C VAL A 159 7.79 -15.47 -13.64
N GLY A 160 7.14 -15.08 -12.55
CA GLY A 160 7.75 -14.38 -11.43
C GLY A 160 8.87 -15.19 -10.78
N THR A 161 8.71 -16.51 -10.65
CA THR A 161 9.74 -17.41 -10.11
C THR A 161 10.93 -17.49 -11.05
N LEU A 162 10.69 -17.57 -12.37
CA LEU A 162 11.76 -17.47 -13.37
C LEU A 162 12.51 -16.12 -13.26
N GLY A 163 11.79 -15.03 -13.04
CA GLY A 163 12.39 -13.72 -12.75
C GLY A 163 13.27 -13.74 -11.50
N ALA A 164 12.80 -14.33 -10.41
CA ALA A 164 13.57 -14.50 -9.18
C ALA A 164 14.84 -15.36 -9.40
N CYS A 165 14.76 -16.43 -10.19
CA CYS A 165 15.93 -17.22 -10.58
C CYS A 165 16.98 -16.40 -11.35
N VAL A 166 16.56 -15.44 -12.19
CA VAL A 166 17.50 -14.53 -12.87
C VAL A 166 18.23 -13.65 -11.86
N PHE A 167 17.51 -13.07 -10.89
CA PHE A 167 18.15 -12.32 -9.79
C PHE A 167 19.13 -13.19 -9.01
N TRP A 168 18.75 -14.44 -8.70
CA TRP A 168 19.61 -15.37 -8.00
C TRP A 168 20.88 -15.70 -8.79
N ALA A 169 20.75 -16.00 -10.09
CA ALA A 169 21.88 -16.29 -10.96
C ALA A 169 22.84 -15.10 -11.07
N ILE A 170 22.33 -13.87 -11.16
CA ILE A 170 23.16 -12.66 -11.13
C ILE A 170 23.88 -12.51 -9.79
N GLY A 171 23.17 -12.72 -8.67
CA GLY A 171 23.74 -12.68 -7.33
C GLY A 171 24.87 -13.68 -7.14
N ALA A 172 24.63 -14.93 -7.54
CA ALA A 172 25.62 -16.01 -7.48
C ALA A 172 26.84 -15.76 -8.38
N ALA A 173 26.63 -15.17 -9.58
CA ALA A 173 27.73 -14.90 -10.51
C ALA A 173 28.56 -13.65 -10.15
N THR A 174 27.97 -12.68 -9.46
CA THR A 174 28.62 -11.40 -9.13
C THR A 174 29.04 -11.28 -7.66
N ASP A 175 28.71 -12.26 -6.83
CA ASP A 175 28.89 -12.27 -5.37
C ASP A 175 28.33 -11.01 -4.70
N ARG A 176 27.13 -10.60 -5.16
CA ARG A 176 26.44 -9.40 -4.66
C ARG A 176 25.18 -9.77 -3.90
N ASP A 177 25.24 -9.58 -2.59
CA ASP A 177 24.15 -9.84 -1.65
C ASP A 177 22.82 -9.19 -2.07
N PHE A 178 22.87 -8.01 -2.70
CA PHE A 178 21.66 -7.32 -3.16
C PHE A 178 20.81 -8.18 -4.10
N PHE A 179 21.42 -8.79 -5.12
CA PHE A 179 20.67 -9.59 -6.11
C PHE A 179 20.16 -10.89 -5.49
N THR A 180 20.96 -11.50 -4.61
CA THR A 180 20.55 -12.68 -3.83
C THR A 180 19.36 -12.35 -2.92
N ALA A 181 19.40 -11.23 -2.20
CA ALA A 181 18.29 -10.75 -1.37
C ALA A 181 17.03 -10.47 -2.22
N MET A 182 17.17 -9.83 -3.37
CA MET A 182 16.05 -9.62 -4.29
C MET A 182 15.48 -10.93 -4.83
N ALA A 183 16.30 -11.94 -5.06
CA ALA A 183 15.82 -13.27 -5.43
C ALA A 183 14.96 -13.89 -4.34
N TYR A 184 15.41 -13.84 -3.07
CA TYR A 184 14.60 -14.29 -1.93
C TYR A 184 13.27 -13.55 -1.83
N VAL A 185 13.28 -12.22 -2.02
CA VAL A 185 12.04 -11.42 -2.08
C VAL A 185 11.14 -11.89 -3.22
N GLY A 186 11.70 -12.16 -4.39
CA GLY A 186 10.97 -12.68 -5.55
C GLY A 186 10.34 -14.04 -5.28
N PHE A 187 11.12 -15.00 -4.79
CA PHE A 187 10.59 -16.32 -4.42
C PHE A 187 9.51 -16.23 -3.35
N PHE A 188 9.73 -15.42 -2.32
CA PHE A 188 8.74 -15.18 -1.27
C PHE A 188 7.45 -14.58 -1.84
N LEU A 189 7.54 -13.57 -2.70
CA LEU A 189 6.39 -12.94 -3.35
C LEU A 189 5.56 -13.97 -4.14
N ASN A 190 6.21 -14.80 -4.95
CA ASN A 190 5.52 -15.82 -5.74
C ASN A 190 4.88 -16.89 -4.84
N LEU A 191 5.59 -17.35 -3.81
CA LEU A 191 5.07 -18.32 -2.85
C LEU A 191 3.88 -17.75 -2.07
N PHE A 192 3.96 -16.49 -1.65
CA PHE A 192 2.87 -15.79 -0.98
C PHE A 192 1.65 -15.70 -1.90
N ASN A 193 1.84 -15.36 -3.18
CA ASN A 193 0.75 -15.33 -4.15
C ASN A 193 0.12 -16.71 -4.43
N LEU A 194 0.82 -17.82 -4.18
CA LEU A 194 0.27 -19.17 -4.28
C LEU A 194 -0.57 -19.62 -3.07
N LEU A 195 -0.68 -18.79 -2.02
CA LEU A 195 -1.56 -19.10 -0.90
C LEU A 195 -3.02 -19.22 -1.36
N PRO A 196 -3.82 -20.18 -0.83
CA PRO A 196 -5.20 -20.45 -1.25
C PRO A 196 -6.20 -19.42 -0.71
N ILE A 197 -5.92 -18.15 -0.92
CA ILE A 197 -6.60 -16.99 -0.33
C ILE A 197 -6.98 -16.03 -1.45
N VAL A 198 -8.25 -15.64 -1.54
CA VAL A 198 -8.68 -14.54 -2.43
C VAL A 198 -8.29 -13.21 -1.78
N PRO A 199 -7.64 -12.26 -2.48
CA PRO A 199 -7.50 -12.11 -3.94
C PRO A 199 -6.21 -12.67 -4.57
N LEU A 200 -5.39 -13.42 -3.82
CA LEU A 200 -4.13 -13.99 -4.32
C LEU A 200 -4.37 -15.05 -5.41
N ASP A 201 -3.33 -15.30 -6.21
CA ASP A 201 -3.42 -16.21 -7.36
C ASP A 201 -3.73 -17.65 -6.97
N GLY A 202 -3.18 -18.13 -5.86
CA GLY A 202 -3.47 -19.45 -5.32
C GLY A 202 -4.95 -19.61 -4.97
N GLY A 203 -5.61 -18.56 -4.48
CA GLY A 203 -7.07 -18.57 -4.28
C GLY A 203 -7.84 -18.80 -5.57
N ARG A 204 -7.38 -18.21 -6.69
CA ARG A 204 -7.98 -18.36 -8.02
C ARG A 204 -7.62 -19.69 -8.68
N ALA A 205 -6.42 -20.20 -8.46
CA ALA A 205 -5.99 -21.51 -8.96
C ALA A 205 -6.74 -22.65 -8.26
N VAL A 206 -6.82 -22.59 -6.92
CA VAL A 206 -7.45 -23.64 -6.11
C VAL A 206 -8.98 -23.69 -6.28
N ALA A 207 -9.57 -22.64 -6.87
CA ALA A 207 -10.94 -22.68 -7.41
C ALA A 207 -11.20 -23.93 -8.28
N ALA A 208 -10.18 -24.36 -9.05
CA ALA A 208 -10.25 -25.54 -9.91
C ALA A 208 -10.33 -26.84 -9.10
N LEU A 209 -9.74 -26.86 -7.91
CA LEU A 209 -9.67 -28.05 -7.07
C LEU A 209 -10.99 -28.25 -6.33
N HIS A 210 -11.38 -27.30 -5.48
CA HIS A 210 -12.64 -27.37 -4.74
C HIS A 210 -13.01 -26.02 -4.10
N PRO A 211 -14.29 -25.59 -4.15
CA PRO A 211 -14.73 -24.33 -3.51
C PRO A 211 -14.48 -24.24 -1.99
N ALA A 212 -14.37 -25.38 -1.29
CA ALA A 212 -14.14 -25.40 0.16
C ALA A 212 -12.78 -24.81 0.57
N PHE A 213 -11.78 -24.80 -0.31
CA PHE A 213 -10.49 -24.21 0.01
C PHE A 213 -10.56 -22.70 0.25
N TRP A 214 -11.57 -22.00 -0.28
CA TRP A 214 -11.78 -20.59 0.03
C TRP A 214 -12.25 -20.36 1.46
N LEU A 215 -13.00 -21.30 2.05
CA LEU A 215 -13.36 -21.24 3.46
C LEU A 215 -12.13 -21.41 4.34
N VAL A 216 -11.23 -22.33 3.95
CA VAL A 216 -9.94 -22.53 4.62
C VAL A 216 -9.08 -21.27 4.52
N GLY A 217 -8.97 -20.68 3.33
CA GLY A 217 -8.24 -19.43 3.11
C GLY A 217 -8.79 -18.26 3.94
N LEU A 218 -10.11 -18.10 3.98
CA LEU A 218 -10.75 -17.06 4.79
C LEU A 218 -10.52 -17.29 6.29
N ALA A 219 -10.65 -18.53 6.76
CA ALA A 219 -10.38 -18.88 8.16
C ALA A 219 -8.92 -18.59 8.53
N ALA A 220 -7.97 -18.95 7.66
CA ALA A 220 -6.55 -18.65 7.85
C ALA A 220 -6.29 -17.13 7.92
N LEU A 221 -6.93 -16.33 7.06
CA LEU A 221 -6.88 -14.87 7.10
C LEU A 221 -7.43 -14.28 8.42
N VAL A 222 -8.54 -14.83 8.93
CA VAL A 222 -9.12 -14.40 10.21
C VAL A 222 -8.16 -14.70 11.36
N VAL A 223 -7.57 -15.91 11.38
CA VAL A 223 -6.55 -16.26 12.39
C VAL A 223 -5.35 -15.33 12.28
N LEU A 224 -4.85 -15.09 11.07
CA LEU A 224 -3.70 -14.19 10.84
C LEU A 224 -4.00 -12.76 11.29
N MET A 225 -5.22 -12.26 11.05
CA MET A 225 -5.66 -10.95 11.52
C MET A 225 -5.61 -10.84 13.05
N ILE A 226 -6.00 -11.88 13.77
CA ILE A 226 -5.99 -11.90 15.23
C ILE A 226 -4.55 -11.94 15.76
N VAL A 227 -3.68 -12.75 15.14
CA VAL A 227 -2.30 -12.93 15.56
C VAL A 227 -1.43 -11.73 15.21
N ALA A 228 -1.65 -11.11 14.05
CA ALA A 228 -0.87 -10.01 13.51
C ALA A 228 -1.78 -8.94 12.87
N PRO A 229 -2.43 -8.09 13.67
CA PRO A 229 -3.40 -7.13 13.17
C PRO A 229 -2.72 -6.12 12.23
N ASN A 230 -3.15 -6.13 10.97
CA ASN A 230 -2.64 -5.23 9.94
C ASN A 230 -3.83 -4.64 9.17
N PRO A 231 -3.91 -3.31 8.96
CA PRO A 231 -5.00 -2.68 8.21
C PRO A 231 -5.18 -3.25 6.79
N ILE A 232 -4.11 -3.73 6.15
CA ILE A 232 -4.18 -4.39 4.84
C ILE A 232 -4.95 -5.71 4.94
N LEU A 233 -4.73 -6.50 5.99
CA LEU A 233 -5.45 -7.75 6.18
C LEU A 233 -6.96 -7.51 6.41
N ILE A 234 -7.35 -6.35 6.98
CA ILE A 234 -8.78 -6.00 7.17
C ILE A 234 -9.41 -5.78 5.80
N LEU A 235 -8.74 -5.00 4.95
CA LEU A 235 -9.17 -4.76 3.57
C LEU A 235 -9.29 -6.08 2.78
N VAL A 236 -8.28 -6.95 2.88
CA VAL A 236 -8.28 -8.26 2.23
C VAL A 236 -9.42 -9.15 2.74
N LEU A 237 -9.70 -9.15 4.05
CA LEU A 237 -10.82 -9.89 4.63
C LEU A 237 -12.17 -9.38 4.13
N ILE A 238 -12.36 -8.07 4.03
CA ILE A 238 -13.59 -7.47 3.53
C ILE A 238 -13.80 -7.85 2.06
N ILE A 239 -12.78 -7.64 1.22
CA ILE A 239 -12.86 -7.94 -0.22
C ILE A 239 -13.03 -9.45 -0.45
N GLY A 240 -12.21 -10.27 0.20
CA GLY A 240 -12.27 -11.73 0.10
C GLY A 240 -13.59 -12.31 0.61
N GLY A 241 -14.14 -11.77 1.70
CA GLY A 241 -15.45 -12.13 2.23
C GLY A 241 -16.60 -11.77 1.30
N MET A 242 -16.57 -10.57 0.71
CA MET A 242 -17.57 -10.13 -0.27
C MET A 242 -17.54 -11.00 -1.53
N GLU A 243 -16.36 -11.33 -2.04
CA GLU A 243 -16.19 -12.19 -3.22
C GLU A 243 -16.68 -13.62 -2.94
N LEU A 244 -16.32 -14.19 -1.78
CA LEU A 244 -16.81 -15.50 -1.36
C LEU A 244 -18.33 -15.53 -1.24
N TRP A 245 -18.92 -14.51 -0.62
CA TRP A 245 -20.38 -14.37 -0.50
C TRP A 245 -21.05 -14.29 -1.87
N ASN A 246 -20.46 -13.51 -2.79
CA ASN A 246 -20.98 -13.38 -4.14
C ASN A 246 -20.96 -14.72 -4.89
N ARG A 247 -19.83 -15.45 -4.83
CA ARG A 247 -19.71 -16.79 -5.44
C ARG A 247 -20.66 -17.80 -4.81
N TRP A 248 -20.82 -17.77 -3.48
CA TRP A 248 -21.75 -18.65 -2.77
C TRP A 248 -23.20 -18.43 -3.18
N ARG A 249 -23.63 -17.17 -3.37
CA ARG A 249 -24.99 -16.86 -3.85
C ARG A 249 -25.22 -17.35 -5.28
N HIS A 250 -24.22 -17.31 -6.13
CA HIS A 250 -24.35 -17.69 -7.55
C HIS A 250 -24.01 -19.16 -7.84
N ARG A 251 -23.62 -19.96 -6.84
CA ARG A 251 -23.21 -21.37 -7.03
C ARG A 251 -24.27 -22.28 -7.64
N GLY A 252 -25.55 -21.91 -7.52
CA GLY A 252 -26.68 -22.69 -8.00
C GLY A 252 -27.03 -22.46 -9.48
N SER A 253 -26.45 -21.47 -10.14
CA SER A 253 -26.77 -21.17 -11.55
C SER A 253 -26.20 -22.24 -12.49
N GLU A 254 -26.87 -22.46 -13.62
CA GLU A 254 -26.39 -23.37 -14.67
C GLU A 254 -25.03 -22.91 -15.23
N GLU A 255 -24.83 -21.59 -15.32
CA GLU A 255 -23.54 -20.97 -15.69
C GLU A 255 -22.42 -21.35 -14.71
N ALA A 256 -22.69 -21.32 -13.39
CA ALA A 256 -21.71 -21.72 -12.39
C ALA A 256 -21.38 -23.21 -12.49
N LYS A 257 -22.37 -24.08 -12.74
CA LYS A 257 -22.13 -25.52 -12.91
C LYS A 257 -21.23 -25.80 -14.12
N ALA A 258 -21.51 -25.16 -15.26
CA ALA A 258 -20.69 -25.26 -16.46
C ALA A 258 -19.26 -24.72 -16.23
N TYR A 259 -19.11 -23.66 -15.43
CA TYR A 259 -17.80 -23.11 -15.07
C TYR A 259 -16.90 -24.13 -14.37
N TYR A 260 -17.43 -24.92 -13.43
CA TYR A 260 -16.67 -25.91 -12.64
C TYR A 260 -16.55 -27.31 -13.29
N THR A 261 -17.09 -27.52 -14.48
CA THR A 261 -16.97 -28.82 -15.18
C THR A 261 -15.61 -28.96 -15.85
N ILE A 262 -14.61 -29.44 -15.10
CA ILE A 262 -13.26 -29.74 -15.60
C ILE A 262 -12.87 -31.20 -15.33
N SER A 263 -12.04 -31.75 -16.21
CA SER A 263 -11.56 -33.14 -16.14
C SER A 263 -10.66 -33.39 -14.91
N ARG A 264 -10.57 -34.67 -14.48
CA ARG A 264 -9.70 -35.06 -13.37
C ARG A 264 -8.21 -34.77 -13.63
N GLY A 265 -7.77 -34.91 -14.89
CA GLY A 265 -6.39 -34.59 -15.29
C GLY A 265 -6.06 -33.10 -15.16
N GLN A 266 -7.01 -32.21 -15.49
CA GLN A 266 -6.84 -30.76 -15.29
C GLN A 266 -6.74 -30.40 -13.81
N ARG A 267 -7.55 -31.03 -12.95
CA ARG A 267 -7.46 -30.82 -11.49
C ARG A 267 -6.09 -31.24 -10.94
N LEU A 268 -5.60 -32.41 -11.36
CA LEU A 268 -4.26 -32.89 -10.99
C LEU A 268 -3.17 -31.95 -11.48
N ALA A 269 -3.27 -31.43 -12.70
CA ALA A 269 -2.30 -30.49 -13.25
C ALA A 269 -2.24 -29.19 -12.43
N VAL A 270 -3.37 -28.66 -11.96
CA VAL A 270 -3.37 -27.50 -11.04
C VAL A 270 -2.75 -27.85 -9.69
N ALA A 271 -2.99 -29.05 -9.16
CA ALA A 271 -2.53 -29.45 -7.83
C ALA A 271 -1.01 -29.73 -7.74
N VAL A 272 -0.36 -30.00 -8.87
CA VAL A 272 1.09 -30.32 -8.94
C VAL A 272 1.96 -29.06 -8.97
N VAL A 273 1.40 -27.93 -9.41
CA VAL A 273 2.09 -26.63 -9.47
C VAL A 273 2.13 -26.00 -8.08
#